data_AF-A0A8H9JB95-F1
#
_entry.id   AF-A0A8H9JB95-F1
#
_cell.length_a   1.000
_cell.length_b   1.000
_cell.length_c   1.000
_cell.angle_alpha   90.00
_cell.angle_beta   90.00
_cell.angle_gamma   90.00
#
_symmetry.space_group_name_H-M   'P 1'
#
loop_
_entity.id
_entity.type
_entity.pdbx_description
1 polymer ?
#
loop_
_entity_poly.entity_id
_entity_poly.type
_entity_poly.pdbx_seq_one_letter_code
_entity_poly.pdbx_strand_id
1 'polypeptide(L)'
;MHLDALANNALPIDLAGRVDLSQPLLLLGHSRGGELILSLARQMPVSGLVLFGAPGDGGLSAPSDVPLGIVYGECDGDVYYWDSQRYFEESENDPNHTAFASAVMLDKANHNFFNGLLDMNDDGGNKIGNPHCFAEDGGLSQETQQAFMVAYVRDFVAMLHGAHPFSVKQPAPTQLYGLPVIANLTTADKQVLLNGEGVSEEASEGLTVTSCEAKEICHPTAVSLDEFGVPGEPIMKRLTWEQPDTRYTLTFAPTDAAIYDALSIRTVLDPTSELNGGQASISYTVRLVDAAGGSGTFTAQTTPLLYTEPDALYGFGGMPILAGADRHSLTSLEGVDLTQLTAVTLEFSQGSGDVLLLDVSLLSDPRP
;
A
#
# COMPACT_ATOMS: atom_id res chain seq x y z
N MET A 1 8.18 -21.72 16.23
CA MET A 1 8.35 -22.00 17.69
C MET A 1 7.63 -23.32 17.98
N HIS A 2 8.36 -24.36 18.42
CA HIS A 2 7.81 -25.70 18.65
C HIS A 2 6.80 -25.69 19.82
N LEU A 3 5.51 -25.92 19.53
CA LEU A 3 4.45 -26.11 20.52
C LEU A 3 4.76 -27.25 21.52
N ASP A 4 5.63 -28.20 21.15
CA ASP A 4 6.09 -29.30 22.01
C ASP A 4 6.96 -28.85 23.20
N ALA A 5 7.57 -27.66 23.15
CA ALA A 5 8.39 -27.15 24.25
C ALA A 5 7.54 -26.61 25.42
N LEU A 6 6.34 -26.08 25.14
CA LEU A 6 5.39 -25.62 26.15
C LEU A 6 4.71 -26.79 26.86
N ALA A 7 4.41 -27.87 26.12
CA ALA A 7 3.78 -29.07 26.68
C ALA A 7 4.70 -29.86 27.65
N ASN A 8 6.03 -29.70 27.54
CA ASN A 8 7.00 -30.47 28.29
C ASN A 8 7.74 -29.70 29.39
N ASN A 9 7.30 -28.49 29.77
CA ASN A 9 7.99 -27.65 30.77
C ASN A 9 9.49 -27.44 30.43
N ALA A 10 9.85 -27.50 29.15
CA ALA A 10 11.24 -27.57 28.70
C ALA A 10 11.93 -26.20 28.62
N LEU A 11 11.19 -25.12 28.88
CA LEU A 11 11.76 -23.77 29.02
C LEU A 11 11.95 -23.48 30.53
N PRO A 12 13.20 -23.30 31.02
CA PRO A 12 13.50 -23.05 32.43
C PRO A 12 13.14 -21.61 32.88
N ILE A 13 12.11 -21.02 32.28
CA ILE A 13 11.71 -19.63 32.51
C ILE A 13 10.37 -19.65 33.25
N ASP A 14 10.35 -19.12 34.47
CA ASP A 14 9.12 -18.86 35.20
C ASP A 14 8.41 -17.64 34.60
N LEU A 15 7.23 -17.89 34.00
CA LEU A 15 6.39 -16.86 33.38
C LEU A 15 5.29 -16.35 34.33
N ALA A 16 5.21 -16.86 35.56
CA ALA A 16 4.19 -16.45 36.53
C ALA A 16 4.28 -14.95 36.83
N GLY A 17 3.18 -14.22 36.58
CA GLY A 17 3.11 -12.76 36.76
C GLY A 17 4.00 -11.97 35.78
N ARG A 18 4.59 -12.60 34.76
CA ARG A 18 5.42 -11.95 33.73
C ARG A 18 4.65 -11.66 32.44
N VAL A 19 3.54 -12.36 32.21
CA VAL A 19 2.70 -12.22 31.03
C VAL A 19 1.26 -12.03 31.48
N ASP A 20 0.61 -10.97 31.00
CA ASP A 20 -0.82 -10.78 31.18
C ASP A 20 -1.56 -11.39 29.97
N LEU A 21 -2.08 -12.60 30.17
CA LEU A 21 -2.89 -13.30 29.15
C LEU A 21 -4.38 -12.91 29.22
N SER A 22 -4.77 -11.96 30.08
CA SER A 22 -6.13 -11.43 30.10
C SER A 22 -6.39 -10.40 28.99
N GLN A 23 -5.32 -9.88 28.38
CA GLN A 23 -5.38 -8.98 27.23
C GLN A 23 -5.23 -9.76 25.92
N PRO A 24 -5.90 -9.32 24.83
CA PRO A 24 -5.65 -9.86 23.51
C PRO A 24 -4.17 -9.77 23.12
N LEU A 25 -3.68 -10.78 22.42
CA LEU A 25 -2.26 -10.88 22.06
C LEU A 25 -1.97 -10.09 20.78
N LEU A 26 -0.81 -9.44 20.73
CA LEU A 26 -0.18 -9.00 19.49
C LEU A 26 0.54 -10.20 18.87
N LEU A 27 0.22 -10.53 17.62
CA LEU A 27 0.87 -11.64 16.91
C LEU A 27 1.81 -11.09 15.85
N LEU A 28 3.03 -11.65 15.81
CA LEU A 28 4.03 -11.34 14.79
C LEU A 28 4.35 -12.61 14.03
N GLY A 29 4.35 -12.54 12.70
CA GLY A 29 4.57 -13.68 11.83
C GLY A 29 5.51 -13.33 10.69
N HIS A 30 6.43 -14.24 10.39
CA HIS A 30 7.30 -14.15 9.20
C HIS A 30 6.87 -15.19 8.18
N SER A 31 6.76 -14.83 6.90
CA SER A 31 6.43 -15.77 5.82
C SER A 31 5.18 -16.61 6.14
N ARG A 32 5.24 -17.94 6.00
CA ARG A 32 4.18 -18.88 6.43
C ARG A 32 3.76 -18.77 7.89
N GLY A 33 4.63 -18.24 8.76
CA GLY A 33 4.24 -17.87 10.13
C GLY A 33 3.21 -16.73 10.14
N GLY A 34 3.27 -15.81 9.18
CA GLY A 34 2.26 -14.81 8.88
C GLY A 34 0.91 -15.43 8.51
N GLU A 35 0.88 -16.40 7.60
CA GLU A 35 -0.34 -17.14 7.24
C GLU A 35 -1.01 -17.79 8.46
N LEU A 36 -0.18 -18.39 9.33
CA LEU A 36 -0.66 -19.03 10.55
C LEU A 36 -1.34 -18.03 11.49
N ILE A 37 -0.74 -16.85 11.70
CA ILE A 37 -1.33 -15.85 12.61
C ILE A 37 -2.57 -15.18 12.01
N LEU A 38 -2.65 -15.02 10.69
CA LEU A 38 -3.86 -14.59 9.98
C LEU A 38 -5.01 -15.59 10.22
N SER A 39 -4.73 -16.89 10.10
CA SER A 39 -5.71 -17.94 10.38
C SER A 39 -6.13 -17.99 11.85
N LEU A 40 -5.19 -17.75 12.77
CA LEU A 40 -5.45 -17.74 14.21
C LEU A 40 -6.31 -16.53 14.64
N ALA A 41 -6.06 -15.35 14.09
CA ALA A 41 -6.80 -14.13 14.38
C ALA A 41 -8.31 -14.22 14.06
N ARG A 42 -8.71 -15.15 13.19
CA ARG A 42 -10.12 -15.44 12.89
C ARG A 42 -10.80 -16.30 13.95
N GLN A 43 -10.02 -16.97 14.80
CA GLN A 43 -10.50 -17.95 15.77
C GLN A 43 -10.39 -17.44 17.21
N MET A 44 -9.61 -16.38 17.44
CA MET A 44 -9.45 -15.79 18.77
C MET A 44 -9.23 -14.27 18.70
N PRO A 45 -9.61 -13.52 19.75
CA PRO A 45 -9.30 -12.11 19.83
C PRO A 45 -7.78 -11.86 19.82
N VAL A 46 -7.36 -10.87 19.03
CA VAL A 46 -5.98 -10.38 18.94
C VAL A 46 -5.98 -8.86 19.06
N SER A 47 -4.91 -8.27 19.59
CA SER A 47 -4.77 -6.82 19.68
C SER A 47 -4.24 -6.20 18.38
N GLY A 48 -3.66 -7.03 17.50
CA GLY A 48 -3.10 -6.62 16.22
C GLY A 48 -2.24 -7.71 15.62
N LEU A 49 -1.88 -7.54 14.35
CA LEU A 49 -1.03 -8.44 13.59
C LEU A 49 0.11 -7.67 12.93
N VAL A 50 1.32 -8.23 12.94
CA VAL A 50 2.45 -7.72 12.15
C VAL A 50 3.06 -8.84 11.32
N LEU A 51 3.10 -8.64 10.00
CA LEU A 51 3.60 -9.58 9.01
C LEU A 51 4.95 -9.09 8.46
N PHE A 52 5.99 -9.93 8.51
CA PHE A 52 7.33 -9.67 7.97
C PHE A 52 7.69 -10.68 6.89
N GLY A 53 8.49 -10.31 5.88
CA GLY A 53 8.75 -11.18 4.71
C GLY A 53 7.42 -11.76 4.23
N ALA A 54 6.48 -10.85 4.01
CA ALA A 54 5.07 -11.07 4.28
C ALA A 54 4.50 -12.25 3.47
N PRO A 55 3.54 -13.02 4.03
CA PRO A 55 3.09 -14.27 3.43
C PRO A 55 2.55 -14.13 2.01
N GLY A 56 2.60 -15.20 1.23
CA GLY A 56 1.78 -15.29 0.02
C GLY A 56 0.30 -15.14 0.34
N ASP A 57 -0.54 -14.83 -0.66
CA ASP A 57 -1.97 -14.65 -0.40
C ASP A 57 -2.68 -15.98 -0.12
N GLY A 58 -2.19 -17.13 -0.63
CA GLY A 58 -2.56 -18.50 -0.22
C GLY A 58 -4.06 -18.83 -0.18
N GLY A 59 -4.93 -17.98 -0.74
CA GLY A 59 -6.39 -18.01 -0.56
C GLY A 59 -6.90 -17.50 0.80
N LEU A 60 -6.06 -16.88 1.63
CA LEU A 60 -6.42 -16.16 2.84
C LEU A 60 -6.86 -14.72 2.53
N SER A 61 -7.42 -14.08 3.55
CA SER A 61 -7.89 -12.69 3.54
C SER A 61 -7.54 -12.04 4.87
N ALA A 62 -7.46 -10.71 4.90
CA ALA A 62 -7.26 -9.97 6.13
C ALA A 62 -8.37 -10.31 7.14
N PRO A 63 -8.06 -10.40 8.44
CA PRO A 63 -9.09 -10.48 9.46
C PRO A 63 -9.90 -9.18 9.46
N SER A 64 -11.21 -9.31 9.66
CA SER A 64 -12.09 -8.15 9.76
C SER A 64 -11.76 -7.37 11.04
N ASP A 65 -11.55 -6.06 10.87
CA ASP A 65 -11.39 -5.05 11.94
C ASP A 65 -10.30 -5.35 12.99
N VAL A 66 -9.10 -5.70 12.54
CA VAL A 66 -7.92 -5.90 13.40
C VAL A 66 -6.77 -5.01 12.93
N PRO A 67 -6.06 -4.31 13.83
CA PRO A 67 -4.88 -3.54 13.44
C PRO A 67 -3.86 -4.40 12.71
N LEU A 68 -3.43 -3.96 11.53
CA LEU A 68 -2.60 -4.78 10.64
C LEU A 68 -1.37 -4.01 10.17
N GLY A 69 -0.19 -4.56 10.42
CA GLY A 69 1.07 -4.05 9.89
C GLY A 69 1.69 -5.07 8.94
N ILE A 70 2.10 -4.64 7.76
CA ILE A 70 2.72 -5.50 6.76
C ILE A 70 4.04 -4.87 6.34
N VAL A 71 5.12 -5.65 6.41
CA VAL A 71 6.43 -5.28 5.92
C VAL A 71 6.94 -6.39 5.00
N TYR A 72 7.20 -6.05 3.75
CA TYR A 72 7.80 -6.95 2.76
C TYR A 72 8.97 -6.26 2.08
N GLY A 73 9.91 -7.07 1.58
CA GLY A 73 11.07 -6.57 0.88
C GLY A 73 10.78 -6.38 -0.61
N GLU A 74 11.37 -5.34 -1.21
CA GLU A 74 11.38 -5.19 -2.67
C GLU A 74 12.01 -6.43 -3.35
N CYS A 75 13.07 -6.99 -2.75
CA CYS A 75 13.85 -8.11 -3.27
C CYS A 75 13.46 -9.45 -2.64
N ASP A 76 12.23 -9.57 -2.14
CA ASP A 76 11.69 -10.80 -1.57
C ASP A 76 11.69 -11.94 -2.62
N GLY A 77 12.51 -12.97 -2.41
CA GLY A 77 12.67 -14.07 -3.36
C GLY A 77 11.60 -15.14 -3.26
N ASP A 78 10.87 -15.20 -2.14
CA ASP A 78 9.84 -16.20 -1.86
C ASP A 78 8.44 -15.69 -2.25
N VAL A 79 8.17 -14.39 -2.07
CA VAL A 79 6.89 -13.71 -2.35
C VAL A 79 7.13 -12.51 -3.27
N TYR A 80 7.65 -12.81 -4.45
CA TYR A 80 8.15 -11.86 -5.44
C TYR A 80 7.09 -10.96 -6.08
N TYR A 81 5.80 -11.25 -5.91
CA TYR A 81 4.69 -10.45 -6.43
C TYR A 81 4.03 -9.55 -5.36
N TRP A 82 4.61 -9.52 -4.16
CA TRP A 82 4.13 -8.75 -3.01
C TRP A 82 2.65 -9.00 -2.68
N ASP A 83 2.17 -10.22 -2.88
CA ASP A 83 0.77 -10.65 -2.69
C ASP A 83 0.15 -10.21 -1.36
N SER A 84 0.98 -10.07 -0.33
CA SER A 84 0.58 -9.54 0.98
C SER A 84 -0.01 -8.14 0.96
N GLN A 85 0.27 -7.32 -0.06
CA GLN A 85 -0.38 -6.02 -0.26
C GLN A 85 -1.90 -6.16 -0.27
N ARG A 86 -2.42 -7.29 -0.76
CA ARG A 86 -3.85 -7.61 -0.75
C ARG A 86 -4.50 -7.48 0.63
N TYR A 87 -3.80 -7.88 1.70
CA TYR A 87 -4.37 -7.81 3.05
C TYR A 87 -4.56 -6.36 3.51
N PHE A 88 -3.68 -5.45 3.09
CA PHE A 88 -3.86 -4.02 3.30
C PHE A 88 -5.04 -3.52 2.48
N GLU A 89 -5.13 -3.89 1.21
CA GLU A 89 -6.20 -3.41 0.32
C GLU A 89 -7.59 -3.93 0.72
N GLU A 90 -7.69 -5.16 1.21
CA GLU A 90 -8.93 -5.68 1.80
C GLU A 90 -9.34 -4.87 3.05
N SER A 91 -8.37 -4.44 3.87
CA SER A 91 -8.62 -3.58 5.03
C SER A 91 -8.98 -2.15 4.63
N GLU A 92 -8.35 -1.62 3.58
CA GLU A 92 -8.59 -0.29 3.00
C GLU A 92 -9.99 -0.20 2.35
N ASN A 93 -10.43 -1.27 1.69
CA ASN A 93 -11.70 -1.30 0.98
C ASN A 93 -12.88 -1.82 1.81
N ASP A 94 -12.65 -2.41 2.98
CA ASP A 94 -13.74 -2.78 3.90
C ASP A 94 -14.30 -1.53 4.61
N PRO A 95 -15.56 -1.14 4.35
CA PRO A 95 -16.19 0.02 4.99
C PRO A 95 -16.48 -0.19 6.48
N ASN A 96 -16.44 -1.44 6.96
CA ASN A 96 -16.62 -1.76 8.38
C ASN A 96 -15.29 -1.90 9.12
N HIS A 97 -14.16 -1.78 8.43
CA HIS A 97 -12.86 -1.84 9.05
C HIS A 97 -12.55 -0.50 9.73
N THR A 98 -12.51 -0.51 11.05
CA THR A 98 -12.27 0.64 11.92
C THR A 98 -10.87 0.63 12.55
N ALA A 99 -10.13 -0.47 12.44
CA ALA A 99 -8.73 -0.51 12.82
C ALA A 99 -7.83 0.21 11.79
N PHE A 100 -6.59 0.53 12.18
CA PHE A 100 -5.59 1.01 11.21
C PHE A 100 -4.93 -0.18 10.51
N ALA A 101 -4.59 -0.01 9.24
CA ALA A 101 -3.73 -0.93 8.53
C ALA A 101 -2.61 -0.18 7.82
N SER A 102 -1.40 -0.75 7.82
CA SER A 102 -0.24 -0.19 7.13
C SER A 102 0.50 -1.27 6.35
N ALA A 103 0.91 -0.93 5.13
CA ALA A 103 1.77 -1.75 4.30
C ALA A 103 3.02 -0.95 3.92
N VAL A 104 4.18 -1.54 4.14
CA VAL A 104 5.48 -0.93 3.89
C VAL A 104 6.33 -1.89 3.09
N MET A 105 6.65 -1.49 1.87
CA MET A 105 7.67 -2.14 1.08
C MET A 105 9.02 -1.50 1.39
N LEU A 106 9.98 -2.31 1.83
CA LEU A 106 11.34 -1.87 2.15
C LEU A 106 12.25 -2.08 0.95
N ASP A 107 12.80 -0.99 0.42
CA ASP A 107 13.76 -0.97 -0.68
C ASP A 107 14.93 -1.90 -0.37
N LYS A 108 15.35 -2.72 -1.34
CA LYS A 108 16.50 -3.64 -1.25
C LYS A 108 16.45 -4.68 -0.13
N ALA A 109 15.33 -4.84 0.59
CA ALA A 109 15.17 -5.91 1.57
C ALA A 109 14.74 -7.21 0.89
N ASN A 110 15.09 -8.34 1.50
CA ASN A 110 14.74 -9.68 1.02
C ASN A 110 13.90 -10.43 2.03
N HIS A 111 13.49 -11.65 1.67
CA HIS A 111 12.57 -12.41 2.49
C HIS A 111 13.22 -12.85 3.80
N ASN A 112 14.45 -13.37 3.73
CA ASN A 112 15.06 -14.11 4.83
C ASN A 112 15.63 -13.21 5.92
N PHE A 113 16.11 -12.03 5.58
CA PHE A 113 16.92 -11.24 6.50
C PHE A 113 16.12 -10.54 7.60
N PHE A 114 14.78 -10.56 7.54
CA PHE A 114 13.92 -10.24 8.69
C PHE A 114 14.03 -11.26 9.83
N ASN A 115 14.51 -12.48 9.56
CA ASN A 115 14.72 -13.50 10.58
C ASN A 115 16.23 -13.76 10.83
N GLY A 116 16.55 -14.42 11.94
CA GLY A 116 17.94 -14.72 12.35
C GLY A 116 18.39 -16.16 12.09
N LEU A 117 17.54 -17.00 11.51
CA LEU A 117 17.81 -18.43 11.29
C LEU A 117 18.21 -18.74 9.84
N LEU A 118 17.61 -18.02 8.90
CA LEU A 118 17.91 -18.08 7.48
C LEU A 118 18.95 -16.98 7.22
N ASP A 119 20.22 -17.39 7.11
CA ASP A 119 21.36 -16.53 6.78
C ASP A 119 21.64 -16.49 5.27
N MET A 120 20.90 -17.28 4.50
CA MET A 120 21.00 -17.27 3.05
C MET A 120 20.30 -16.03 2.49
N ASN A 121 21.03 -15.27 1.69
CA ASN A 121 20.46 -14.24 0.85
C ASN A 121 19.57 -14.92 -0.21
N ASP A 122 18.28 -14.62 -0.20
CA ASP A 122 17.31 -15.13 -1.17
C ASP A 122 16.93 -14.11 -2.24
N ASP A 123 17.64 -12.97 -2.34
CA ASP A 123 17.42 -11.95 -3.37
C ASP A 123 17.07 -12.60 -4.72
N GLY A 124 15.79 -12.53 -5.11
CA GLY A 124 15.26 -13.10 -6.34
C GLY A 124 15.54 -14.59 -6.57
N GLY A 125 15.28 -15.44 -5.57
CA GLY A 125 15.28 -16.91 -5.67
C GLY A 125 14.54 -17.46 -6.90
N ASN A 126 13.56 -16.71 -7.42
CA ASN A 126 13.07 -16.79 -8.80
C ASN A 126 13.56 -15.57 -9.59
N LYS A 127 14.39 -15.79 -10.62
CA LYS A 127 15.07 -14.76 -11.43
C LYS A 127 14.13 -13.94 -12.33
N ILE A 128 13.15 -13.27 -11.76
CA ILE A 128 12.19 -12.45 -12.50
C ILE A 128 12.19 -11.05 -11.88
N GLY A 129 12.51 -10.06 -12.71
CA GLY A 129 11.86 -8.75 -12.60
C GLY A 129 12.49 -7.64 -11.75
N ASN A 130 13.73 -7.74 -11.25
CA ASN A 130 14.43 -6.53 -10.80
C ASN A 130 15.96 -6.65 -10.81
N PRO A 131 16.66 -6.19 -11.87
CA PRO A 131 18.14 -6.18 -11.93
C PRO A 131 18.82 -5.53 -10.72
N HIS A 132 18.17 -4.59 -10.04
CA HIS A 132 18.68 -3.88 -8.87
C HIS A 132 18.83 -4.79 -7.64
N CYS A 133 17.95 -5.78 -7.50
CA CYS A 133 18.02 -6.78 -6.42
C CYS A 133 19.20 -7.74 -6.57
N PHE A 134 19.85 -7.77 -7.73
CA PHE A 134 20.95 -8.70 -8.03
C PHE A 134 22.33 -8.02 -8.07
N ALA A 135 22.40 -6.71 -7.80
CA ALA A 135 23.67 -5.98 -7.79
C ALA A 135 24.56 -6.44 -6.61
N GLU A 136 25.88 -6.53 -6.82
CA GLU A 136 26.85 -7.00 -5.80
C GLU A 136 26.86 -6.14 -4.51
N ASP A 137 26.34 -4.91 -4.59
CA ASP A 137 26.15 -3.94 -3.51
C ASP A 137 24.66 -3.60 -3.24
N GLY A 138 23.75 -4.40 -3.79
CA GLY A 138 22.32 -4.12 -3.87
C GLY A 138 21.56 -4.29 -2.57
N GLY A 139 21.72 -5.42 -1.88
CA GLY A 139 20.84 -5.84 -0.78
C GLY A 139 21.13 -5.21 0.59
N LEU A 140 20.08 -5.01 1.39
CA LEU A 140 20.20 -4.63 2.80
C LEU A 140 20.73 -5.81 3.64
N SER A 141 21.61 -5.52 4.61
CA SER A 141 22.11 -6.56 5.53
C SER A 141 21.04 -7.10 6.46
N GLN A 142 21.23 -8.34 6.94
CA GLN A 142 20.37 -8.96 7.96
C GLN A 142 20.23 -8.11 9.22
N GLU A 143 21.33 -7.51 9.70
CA GLU A 143 21.29 -6.61 10.86
C GLU A 143 20.40 -5.39 10.61
N THR A 144 20.50 -4.79 9.41
CA THR A 144 19.70 -3.61 9.04
C THR A 144 18.21 -3.94 8.93
N GLN A 145 17.84 -5.06 8.29
CA GLN A 145 16.45 -5.48 8.18
C GLN A 145 15.84 -5.85 9.54
N GLN A 146 16.60 -6.50 10.42
CA GLN A 146 16.16 -6.78 11.80
C GLN A 146 16.03 -5.50 12.63
N ALA A 147 16.92 -4.53 12.47
CA ALA A 147 16.80 -3.23 13.13
C ALA A 147 15.54 -2.48 12.68
N PHE A 148 15.24 -2.51 11.37
CA PHE A 148 13.99 -1.99 10.81
C PHE A 148 12.76 -2.68 11.42
N MET A 149 12.75 -4.02 11.44
CA MET A 149 11.67 -4.82 12.05
C MET A 149 11.40 -4.39 13.50
N VAL A 150 12.45 -4.27 14.33
CA VAL A 150 12.31 -3.86 15.73
C VAL A 150 11.74 -2.45 15.87
N ALA A 151 12.23 -1.51 15.06
CA ALA A 151 11.75 -0.13 15.07
C ALA A 151 10.28 -0.03 14.62
N TYR A 152 9.91 -0.75 13.55
CA TYR A 152 8.55 -0.81 13.05
C TYR A 152 7.57 -1.38 14.07
N VAL A 153 7.91 -2.52 14.70
CA VAL A 153 7.06 -3.13 15.74
C VAL A 153 6.88 -2.19 16.92
N ARG A 154 7.92 -1.47 17.35
CA ARG A 154 7.81 -0.50 18.45
C ARG A 154 6.80 0.60 18.12
N ASP A 155 6.84 1.12 16.90
CA ASP A 155 5.96 2.20 16.48
C ASP A 155 4.53 1.70 16.24
N PHE A 156 4.37 0.47 15.72
CA PHE A 156 3.07 -0.21 15.64
C PHE A 156 2.43 -0.41 17.02
N VAL A 157 3.21 -0.88 18.01
CA VAL A 157 2.75 -1.00 19.40
C VAL A 157 2.37 0.37 19.97
N ALA A 158 3.14 1.41 19.66
CA ALA A 158 2.80 2.77 20.07
C ALA A 158 1.46 3.21 19.47
N MET A 159 1.17 2.86 18.22
CA MET A 159 -0.14 3.11 17.59
C MET A 159 -1.30 2.40 18.29
N LEU A 160 -1.11 1.14 18.71
CA LEU A 160 -2.12 0.42 19.50
C LEU A 160 -2.45 1.14 20.83
N HIS A 161 -1.53 1.99 21.31
CA HIS A 161 -1.69 2.77 22.53
C HIS A 161 -1.98 4.26 22.29
N GLY A 162 -2.41 4.62 21.07
CA GLY A 162 -2.85 5.97 20.72
C GLY A 162 -1.73 6.97 20.41
N ALA A 163 -0.49 6.50 20.24
CA ALA A 163 0.53 7.33 19.60
C ALA A 163 0.34 7.33 18.07
N HIS A 164 0.86 8.34 17.39
CA HIS A 164 0.73 8.45 15.92
C HIS A 164 2.10 8.61 15.23
N PRO A 165 3.02 7.63 15.36
CA PRO A 165 4.29 7.65 14.64
C PRO A 165 4.08 7.57 13.12
N PHE A 166 3.02 6.87 12.68
CA PHE A 166 2.47 6.97 11.34
C PHE A 166 1.16 7.77 11.42
N SER A 167 1.07 8.86 10.68
CA SER A 167 -0.06 9.79 10.71
C SER A 167 -0.46 10.13 9.29
N VAL A 168 -1.77 10.18 9.01
CA VAL A 168 -2.32 10.62 7.72
C VAL A 168 -2.27 12.13 7.54
N LYS A 169 -2.03 12.89 8.62
CA LYS A 169 -1.83 14.35 8.58
C LYS A 169 -0.53 14.76 7.91
N GLN A 170 0.42 13.84 7.80
CA GLN A 170 1.70 14.05 7.14
C GLN A 170 1.68 13.41 5.75
N PRO A 171 2.49 13.91 4.79
CA PRO A 171 2.75 13.19 3.54
C PRO A 171 3.13 11.74 3.80
N ALA A 172 2.86 10.84 2.86
CA ALA A 172 3.35 9.47 2.98
C ALA A 172 4.88 9.47 3.08
N PRO A 173 5.48 8.75 4.05
CA PRO A 173 6.92 8.75 4.20
C PRO A 173 7.57 8.03 3.02
N THR A 174 8.56 8.66 2.40
CA THR A 174 9.45 8.02 1.42
C THR A 174 10.62 7.29 2.09
N GLN A 175 10.79 7.49 3.41
CA GLN A 175 11.79 6.80 4.22
C GLN A 175 11.23 6.50 5.61
N LEU A 176 11.57 5.33 6.14
CA LEU A 176 11.35 4.97 7.54
C LEU A 176 12.67 4.49 8.15
N TYR A 177 13.00 4.99 9.34
CA TYR A 177 14.23 4.66 10.06
C TYR A 177 15.52 4.89 9.26
N GLY A 178 15.48 5.84 8.31
CA GLY A 178 16.60 6.17 7.43
C GLY A 178 16.74 5.25 6.21
N LEU A 179 15.76 4.37 5.95
CA LEU A 179 15.74 3.49 4.78
C LEU A 179 14.60 3.89 3.82
N PRO A 180 14.81 3.82 2.49
CA PRO A 180 13.76 4.10 1.51
C PRO A 180 12.61 3.09 1.59
N VAL A 181 11.38 3.59 1.42
CA VAL A 181 10.17 2.75 1.44
C VAL A 181 9.12 3.25 0.46
N ILE A 182 8.23 2.35 0.05
CA ILE A 182 6.87 2.71 -0.37
C ILE A 182 5.94 2.39 0.80
N ALA A 183 5.13 3.37 1.22
CA ALA A 183 4.28 3.24 2.40
C ALA A 183 2.81 3.55 2.08
N ASN A 184 1.93 2.71 2.60
CA ASN A 184 0.49 2.87 2.60
C ASN A 184 -0.04 2.82 4.04
N LEU A 185 -1.03 3.66 4.35
CA LEU A 185 -1.68 3.72 5.66
C LEU A 185 -3.16 4.04 5.47
N THR A 186 -4.03 3.23 6.07
CA THR A 186 -5.46 3.47 6.18
C THR A 186 -5.88 3.42 7.64
N THR A 187 -6.98 4.07 7.98
CA THR A 187 -7.47 4.30 9.33
C THR A 187 -9.00 4.14 9.38
N ALA A 188 -9.58 4.20 10.59
CA ALA A 188 -11.02 4.05 10.81
C ALA A 188 -11.88 5.05 10.05
N ASP A 189 -11.52 6.33 10.18
CA ASP A 189 -12.29 7.47 9.69
C ASP A 189 -11.83 7.73 8.24
N LYS A 190 -12.40 6.97 7.31
CA LYS A 190 -12.11 7.07 5.86
C LYS A 190 -13.38 7.17 5.02
N GLN A 191 -13.23 7.71 3.81
CA GLN A 191 -14.26 7.66 2.76
C GLN A 191 -13.59 7.38 1.42
N VAL A 192 -13.89 6.22 0.86
CA VAL A 192 -13.45 5.81 -0.47
C VAL A 192 -14.31 6.54 -1.51
N LEU A 193 -13.67 7.28 -2.41
CA LEU A 193 -14.32 8.02 -3.49
C LEU A 193 -14.24 7.25 -4.81
N LEU A 194 -13.08 6.69 -5.14
CA LEU A 194 -12.95 5.88 -6.36
C LEU A 194 -13.76 4.58 -6.23
N ASN A 195 -14.59 4.25 -7.23
CA ASN A 195 -15.52 3.11 -7.17
C ASN A 195 -16.52 3.16 -5.99
N GLY A 196 -16.61 4.28 -5.27
CA GLY A 196 -17.47 4.44 -4.10
C GLY A 196 -18.96 4.49 -4.47
N GLU A 197 -19.83 3.98 -3.60
CA GLU A 197 -21.27 4.06 -3.79
C GLU A 197 -21.73 5.53 -3.86
N GLY A 198 -22.53 5.87 -4.88
CA GLY A 198 -23.03 7.23 -5.07
C GLY A 198 -22.01 8.21 -5.68
N VAL A 199 -20.84 7.73 -6.10
CA VAL A 199 -19.86 8.52 -6.85
C VAL A 199 -20.06 8.30 -8.35
N SER A 200 -20.12 9.40 -9.10
CA SER A 200 -20.16 9.42 -10.56
C SER A 200 -18.77 9.74 -11.11
N GLU A 201 -18.37 9.03 -12.15
CA GLU A 201 -17.06 9.18 -12.80
C GLU A 201 -17.23 9.78 -14.20
N GLU A 202 -16.51 10.85 -14.51
CA GLU A 202 -16.56 11.52 -15.81
C GLU A 202 -15.15 11.77 -16.36
N ALA A 203 -14.95 11.40 -17.62
CA ALA A 203 -13.73 11.67 -18.38
C ALA A 203 -13.96 12.81 -19.38
N SER A 204 -12.99 13.70 -19.53
CA SER A 204 -13.04 14.68 -20.63
C SER A 204 -12.80 14.05 -21.99
N GLU A 205 -13.09 14.80 -23.04
CA GLU A 205 -12.59 14.50 -24.38
C GLU A 205 -11.07 14.29 -24.34
N GLY A 206 -10.58 13.30 -25.09
CA GLY A 206 -9.16 12.93 -25.15
C GLY A 206 -8.66 11.99 -24.05
N LEU A 207 -9.46 11.73 -23.00
CA LEU A 207 -9.13 10.76 -21.96
C LEU A 207 -9.87 9.43 -22.20
N THR A 208 -9.12 8.34 -22.31
CA THR A 208 -9.68 6.99 -22.29
C THR A 208 -9.63 6.45 -20.86
N VAL A 209 -10.76 5.91 -20.38
CA VAL A 209 -10.87 5.27 -19.08
C VAL A 209 -11.27 3.82 -19.28
N THR A 210 -10.41 2.90 -18.84
CA THR A 210 -10.71 1.47 -18.79
C THR A 210 -10.89 1.07 -17.34
N SER A 211 -12.05 0.51 -17.00
CA SER A 211 -12.28 -0.10 -15.68
C SER A 211 -11.81 -1.55 -15.71
N CYS A 212 -11.10 -1.96 -14.67
CA CYS A 212 -10.57 -3.30 -14.51
C CYS A 212 -11.14 -3.89 -13.24
N GLU A 213 -11.80 -5.04 -13.37
CA GLU A 213 -12.38 -5.73 -12.22
C GLU A 213 -11.27 -6.28 -11.32
N ALA A 214 -11.62 -6.59 -10.07
CA ALA A 214 -10.68 -7.25 -9.18
C ALA A 214 -10.18 -8.55 -9.82
N LYS A 215 -8.88 -8.80 -9.72
CA LYS A 215 -8.20 -9.96 -10.37
C LYS A 215 -8.13 -9.91 -11.89
N GLU A 216 -8.53 -8.81 -12.52
CA GLU A 216 -8.25 -8.54 -13.93
C GLU A 216 -7.01 -7.68 -14.07
N ILE A 217 -6.10 -8.08 -14.98
CA ILE A 217 -4.93 -7.28 -15.33
C ILE A 217 -5.39 -6.12 -16.21
N CYS A 218 -5.07 -4.90 -15.81
CA CYS A 218 -5.47 -3.67 -16.49
C CYS A 218 -4.58 -3.36 -17.73
N HIS A 219 -4.31 -4.37 -18.56
CA HIS A 219 -3.36 -4.30 -19.68
C HIS A 219 -4.00 -4.60 -21.06
N PRO A 220 -3.58 -3.93 -22.16
CA PRO A 220 -4.20 -4.08 -23.47
C PRO A 220 -3.56 -5.21 -24.31
N THR A 221 -2.48 -5.84 -23.84
CA THR A 221 -1.77 -6.87 -24.60
C THR A 221 -1.88 -8.25 -23.97
N ALA A 222 -1.88 -9.25 -24.84
CA ALA A 222 -1.89 -10.69 -24.56
C ALA A 222 -0.59 -11.19 -23.91
N VAL A 223 -0.17 -10.53 -22.83
CA VAL A 223 0.86 -11.02 -21.93
C VAL A 223 0.24 -12.13 -21.09
N SER A 224 0.95 -13.23 -20.88
CA SER A 224 0.46 -14.37 -20.08
C SER A 224 0.08 -13.88 -18.68
N LEU A 225 -0.84 -14.59 -18.01
CA LEU A 225 -1.25 -14.36 -16.62
C LEU A 225 -0.08 -14.33 -15.61
N ASP A 226 1.12 -14.71 -16.05
CA ASP A 226 2.32 -14.90 -15.22
C ASP A 226 3.28 -13.68 -15.24
N GLU A 227 2.94 -12.59 -15.93
CA GLU A 227 3.97 -11.69 -16.46
C GLU A 227 3.73 -10.17 -16.24
N PHE A 228 2.68 -9.68 -15.57
CA PHE A 228 2.62 -8.26 -15.12
C PHE A 228 1.40 -8.03 -14.24
N GLY A 229 1.52 -7.27 -13.15
CA GLY A 229 0.32 -6.87 -12.42
C GLY A 229 0.54 -6.13 -11.11
N VAL A 230 -0.58 -5.79 -10.52
CA VAL A 230 -0.68 -4.94 -9.33
C VAL A 230 -0.93 -5.85 -8.14
N PRO A 231 -0.05 -5.87 -7.13
CA PRO A 231 -0.26 -6.68 -5.93
C PRO A 231 -1.62 -6.40 -5.30
N GLY A 232 -2.35 -7.45 -4.94
CA GLY A 232 -3.70 -7.37 -4.39
C GLY A 232 -4.82 -7.24 -5.42
N GLU A 233 -4.48 -6.98 -6.68
CA GLU A 233 -5.38 -6.94 -7.84
C GLU A 233 -6.70 -6.18 -7.56
N PRO A 234 -6.64 -4.93 -7.08
CA PRO A 234 -7.83 -4.18 -6.70
C PRO A 234 -8.64 -3.77 -7.93
N ILE A 235 -9.90 -3.38 -7.70
CA ILE A 235 -10.68 -2.69 -8.75
C ILE A 235 -9.97 -1.37 -9.04
N MET A 236 -9.52 -1.18 -10.27
CA MET A 236 -8.70 -0.04 -10.65
C MET A 236 -9.16 0.57 -11.97
N LYS A 237 -8.69 1.79 -12.25
CA LYS A 237 -8.92 2.49 -13.51
C LYS A 237 -7.59 2.69 -14.23
N ARG A 238 -7.54 2.36 -15.52
CA ARG A 238 -6.48 2.83 -16.42
C ARG A 238 -6.93 4.12 -17.07
N LEU A 239 -6.15 5.18 -16.88
CA LEU A 239 -6.36 6.49 -17.46
C LEU A 239 -5.29 6.73 -18.52
N THR A 240 -5.69 6.83 -19.79
CA THR A 240 -4.78 6.92 -20.93
C THR A 240 -5.10 8.15 -21.78
N TRP A 241 -4.10 8.98 -22.06
CA TRP A 241 -4.23 10.18 -22.90
C TRP A 241 -3.03 10.39 -23.82
N GLU A 242 -3.29 10.84 -25.04
CA GLU A 242 -2.25 11.18 -26.02
C GLU A 242 -1.94 12.67 -26.11
N GLN A 243 -2.86 13.51 -25.61
CA GLN A 243 -2.79 14.97 -25.67
C GLN A 243 -3.02 15.56 -24.28
N PRO A 244 -2.39 16.71 -23.96
CA PRO A 244 -2.57 17.37 -22.68
C PRO A 244 -4.00 17.89 -22.49
N ASP A 245 -4.25 18.47 -21.32
CA ASP A 245 -5.50 19.12 -20.92
C ASP A 245 -6.68 18.15 -20.82
N THR A 246 -6.38 16.93 -20.37
CA THR A 246 -7.40 15.92 -20.04
C THR A 246 -7.70 15.89 -18.54
N ARG A 247 -8.91 15.46 -18.19
CA ARG A 247 -9.37 15.38 -16.80
C ARG A 247 -10.22 14.16 -16.52
N TYR A 248 -10.07 13.64 -15.31
CA TYR A 248 -10.92 12.60 -14.73
C TYR A 248 -11.57 13.15 -13.46
N THR A 249 -12.90 13.16 -13.41
CA THR A 249 -13.66 13.78 -12.32
C THR A 249 -14.50 12.75 -11.59
N LEU A 250 -14.34 12.71 -10.26
CA LEU A 250 -15.22 12.02 -9.33
C LEU A 250 -16.20 13.05 -8.75
N THR A 251 -17.50 12.86 -8.97
CA THR A 251 -18.56 13.73 -8.44
C THR A 251 -19.46 12.97 -7.48
N PHE A 252 -19.81 13.57 -6.35
CA PHE A 252 -20.59 12.94 -5.29
C PHE A 252 -21.52 13.94 -4.60
N ALA A 253 -22.45 13.42 -3.78
CA ALA A 253 -23.31 14.27 -2.98
C ALA A 253 -22.48 15.13 -2.00
N PRO A 254 -22.92 16.37 -1.67
CA PRO A 254 -22.20 17.23 -0.75
C PRO A 254 -21.77 16.50 0.53
N THR A 255 -20.46 16.47 0.74
CA THR A 255 -19.80 15.72 1.82
C THR A 255 -19.05 16.71 2.71
N ASP A 256 -19.18 16.54 4.02
CA ASP A 256 -18.37 17.29 5.00
C ASP A 256 -16.97 16.70 5.05
N ALA A 257 -16.10 17.15 4.15
CA ALA A 257 -14.71 16.75 4.09
C ALA A 257 -13.84 17.40 5.19
N ALA A 258 -14.37 18.36 5.95
CA ALA A 258 -13.64 19.04 7.02
C ALA A 258 -13.40 18.14 8.25
N ILE A 259 -14.08 16.98 8.33
CA ILE A 259 -13.83 15.95 9.34
C ILE A 259 -12.61 15.09 9.02
N TYR A 260 -12.09 15.16 7.80
CA TYR A 260 -10.90 14.41 7.36
C TYR A 260 -9.66 15.29 7.38
N ASP A 261 -8.50 14.65 7.53
CA ASP A 261 -7.22 15.32 7.63
C ASP A 261 -6.50 15.44 6.27
N ALA A 262 -6.69 14.45 5.40
CA ALA A 262 -5.98 14.33 4.13
C ALA A 262 -6.83 13.70 3.01
N LEU A 263 -6.48 14.04 1.77
CA LEU A 263 -6.79 13.22 0.60
C LEU A 263 -5.59 12.30 0.32
N SER A 264 -5.87 11.01 0.13
CA SER A 264 -4.91 10.00 -0.34
C SER A 264 -5.26 9.59 -1.76
N ILE A 265 -4.25 9.51 -2.61
CA ILE A 265 -4.39 9.02 -3.98
C ILE A 265 -3.32 7.95 -4.21
N ARG A 266 -3.73 6.77 -4.68
CA ARG A 266 -2.78 5.72 -5.09
C ARG A 266 -2.78 5.64 -6.61
N THR A 267 -1.72 6.17 -7.20
CA THR A 267 -1.51 6.14 -8.65
C THR A 267 -0.13 5.63 -8.97
N VAL A 268 0.00 4.93 -10.09
CA VAL A 268 1.28 4.50 -10.65
C VAL A 268 1.21 4.52 -12.15
N LEU A 269 2.34 4.72 -12.82
CA LEU A 269 2.39 4.71 -14.28
C LEU A 269 2.54 3.28 -14.83
N ASP A 270 2.02 3.04 -16.03
CA ASP A 270 2.27 1.80 -16.77
C ASP A 270 3.68 1.89 -17.43
N PRO A 271 4.71 1.19 -16.91
CA PRO A 271 6.07 1.26 -17.43
C PRO A 271 6.18 0.71 -18.86
N THR A 272 5.19 -0.07 -19.32
CA THR A 272 5.18 -0.65 -20.66
C THR A 272 4.64 0.33 -21.72
N SER A 273 4.00 1.41 -21.28
CA SER A 273 3.35 2.36 -22.18
C SER A 273 4.33 3.37 -22.74
N GLU A 274 4.44 3.41 -24.07
CA GLU A 274 5.25 4.42 -24.79
C GLU A 274 4.77 5.85 -24.53
N LEU A 275 3.51 6.04 -24.11
CA LEU A 275 2.91 7.33 -23.78
C LEU A 275 3.57 8.00 -22.56
N ASN A 276 4.19 7.21 -21.69
CA ASN A 276 4.90 7.72 -20.52
C ASN A 276 6.31 8.21 -20.86
N GLY A 277 6.79 8.03 -22.09
CA GLY A 277 8.05 8.60 -22.58
C GLY A 277 9.29 8.23 -21.75
N GLY A 278 9.28 7.09 -21.06
CA GLY A 278 10.35 6.65 -20.15
C GLY A 278 10.47 7.45 -18.86
N GLN A 279 9.43 8.21 -18.47
CA GLN A 279 9.40 8.95 -17.22
C GLN A 279 9.29 8.01 -16.01
N ALA A 280 9.99 8.34 -14.93
CA ALA A 280 9.90 7.62 -13.66
C ALA A 280 8.64 7.97 -12.85
N SER A 281 8.03 9.13 -13.12
CA SER A 281 6.77 9.58 -12.52
C SER A 281 6.11 10.66 -13.40
N ILE A 282 4.80 10.80 -13.26
CA ILE A 282 4.01 11.89 -13.85
C ILE A 282 3.48 12.76 -12.72
N SER A 283 3.61 14.08 -12.89
CA SER A 283 2.99 15.06 -12.00
C SER A 283 1.70 15.59 -12.63
N TYR A 284 0.64 15.71 -11.83
CA TYR A 284 -0.67 16.16 -12.27
C TYR A 284 -1.29 17.07 -11.20
N THR A 285 -2.29 17.85 -11.60
CA THR A 285 -3.02 18.71 -10.65
C THR A 285 -4.23 17.97 -10.13
N VAL A 286 -4.50 18.09 -8.84
CA VAL A 286 -5.75 17.62 -8.25
C VAL A 286 -6.53 18.83 -7.80
N ARG A 287 -7.79 18.91 -8.22
CA ARG A 287 -8.71 19.98 -7.88
C ARG A 287 -9.87 19.45 -7.04
N LEU A 288 -10.13 20.10 -5.92
CA LEU A 288 -11.32 19.87 -5.10
C LEU A 288 -12.32 21.00 -5.37
N VAL A 289 -13.60 20.66 -5.47
CA VAL A 289 -14.67 21.63 -5.77
C VAL A 289 -15.81 21.49 -4.76
N ASP A 290 -16.22 22.61 -4.18
CA ASP A 290 -17.38 22.68 -3.28
C ASP A 290 -18.70 22.93 -4.02
N ALA A 291 -19.82 22.76 -3.31
CA ALA A 291 -21.17 22.94 -3.86
C ALA A 291 -21.46 24.37 -4.38
N ALA A 292 -20.69 25.38 -3.96
CA ALA A 292 -20.79 26.76 -4.44
C ALA A 292 -19.89 27.05 -5.66
N GLY A 293 -19.09 26.07 -6.09
CA GLY A 293 -18.12 26.19 -7.17
C GLY A 293 -16.77 26.80 -6.75
N GLY A 294 -16.54 26.99 -5.44
CA GLY A 294 -15.21 27.27 -4.92
C GLY A 294 -14.29 26.07 -5.16
N SER A 295 -13.01 26.33 -5.37
CA SER A 295 -12.05 25.25 -5.65
C SER A 295 -10.67 25.54 -5.06
N GLY A 296 -10.01 24.45 -4.65
CA GLY A 296 -8.62 24.44 -4.20
C GLY A 296 -7.85 23.34 -4.93
N THR A 297 -6.54 23.49 -5.07
CA THR A 297 -5.70 22.55 -5.82
C THR A 297 -4.41 22.18 -5.10
N PHE A 298 -3.89 20.99 -5.37
CA PHE A 298 -2.51 20.60 -5.07
C PHE A 298 -1.89 19.86 -6.26
N THR A 299 -0.57 19.78 -6.23
CA THR A 299 0.21 19.00 -7.20
C THR A 299 0.42 17.60 -6.65
N ALA A 300 -0.11 16.61 -7.35
CA ALA A 300 0.11 15.20 -7.04
C ALA A 300 1.18 14.60 -7.96
N GLN A 301 1.69 13.44 -7.57
CA GLN A 301 2.61 12.65 -8.38
C GLN A 301 2.23 11.18 -8.34
N THR A 302 2.40 10.50 -9.48
CA THR A 302 2.35 9.03 -9.49
C THR A 302 3.47 8.49 -8.61
N THR A 303 3.23 7.33 -8.00
CA THR A 303 4.29 6.56 -7.33
C THR A 303 5.45 6.40 -8.30
N PRO A 304 6.68 6.80 -7.92
CA PRO A 304 7.83 6.59 -8.77
C PRO A 304 8.00 5.10 -9.04
N LEU A 305 8.28 4.75 -10.31
CA LEU A 305 8.71 3.39 -10.60
C LEU A 305 10.00 3.09 -9.84
N LEU A 306 10.05 1.91 -9.24
CA LEU A 306 11.27 1.37 -8.63
C LEU A 306 12.34 1.07 -9.69
N TYR A 307 11.90 0.77 -10.91
CA TYR A 307 12.73 0.47 -12.06
C TYR A 307 12.13 1.10 -13.32
N THR A 308 12.97 1.76 -14.12
CA THR A 308 12.54 2.40 -15.39
C THR A 308 12.99 1.62 -16.62
N GLU A 309 13.82 0.60 -16.42
CA GLU A 309 14.39 -0.21 -17.50
C GLU A 309 13.88 -1.64 -17.40
N PRO A 310 13.49 -2.26 -18.53
CA PRO A 310 13.08 -3.66 -18.55
C PRO A 310 14.25 -4.60 -18.30
N ASP A 311 13.97 -5.79 -17.77
CA ASP A 311 14.94 -6.88 -17.75
C ASP A 311 15.30 -7.32 -19.18
N ALA A 312 16.57 -7.66 -19.40
CA ALA A 312 17.08 -8.00 -20.73
C ALA A 312 16.50 -9.33 -21.29
N LEU A 313 16.06 -10.24 -20.41
CA LEU A 313 15.51 -11.54 -20.76
C LEU A 313 13.97 -11.55 -20.73
N TYR A 314 13.37 -10.86 -19.77
CA TYR A 314 11.93 -10.90 -19.50
C TYR A 314 11.18 -9.60 -19.84
N GLY A 315 11.85 -8.52 -20.22
CA GLY A 315 11.19 -7.25 -20.48
C GLY A 315 10.66 -6.63 -19.17
N PHE A 316 9.45 -6.06 -19.23
CA PHE A 316 8.64 -5.73 -18.04
C PHE A 316 7.87 -6.96 -17.50
N GLY A 317 8.14 -8.14 -18.06
CA GLY A 317 7.57 -9.42 -17.67
C GLY A 317 7.90 -9.79 -16.23
N GLY A 318 6.85 -9.96 -15.42
CA GLY A 318 6.82 -10.44 -14.05
C GLY A 318 7.20 -9.39 -13.02
N MET A 319 7.21 -8.10 -13.39
CA MET A 319 7.58 -7.03 -12.47
C MET A 319 6.31 -6.42 -11.82
N PRO A 320 6.01 -6.72 -10.55
CA PRO A 320 4.84 -6.16 -9.87
C PRO A 320 4.99 -4.66 -9.67
N ILE A 321 3.88 -3.92 -9.78
CA ILE A 321 3.88 -2.48 -9.54
C ILE A 321 3.11 -2.14 -8.29
N LEU A 322 3.82 -1.60 -7.31
CA LEU A 322 3.22 -1.12 -6.09
C LEU A 322 2.90 0.36 -6.19
N ALA A 323 1.63 0.73 -6.01
CA ALA A 323 1.25 2.11 -5.79
C ALA A 323 1.36 2.46 -4.29
N GLY A 324 2.20 3.44 -3.98
CA GLY A 324 2.25 4.13 -2.70
C GLY A 324 1.17 5.19 -2.60
N ALA A 325 0.87 5.61 -1.38
CA ALA A 325 -0.05 6.70 -1.12
C ALA A 325 0.63 8.05 -1.43
N ASP A 326 0.02 8.86 -2.29
CA ASP A 326 0.32 10.29 -2.39
C ASP A 326 -0.70 11.07 -1.54
N ARG A 327 -0.25 11.58 -0.39
CA ARG A 327 -1.12 12.16 0.64
C ARG A 327 -0.97 13.68 0.72
N HIS A 328 -2.11 14.36 0.63
CA HIS A 328 -2.22 15.81 0.62
C HIS A 328 -3.09 16.29 1.78
N SER A 329 -2.57 17.21 2.60
CA SER A 329 -3.35 17.75 3.72
C SER A 329 -4.50 18.61 3.22
N LEU A 330 -5.70 18.35 3.74
CA LEU A 330 -6.88 19.18 3.47
C LEU A 330 -6.85 20.49 4.25
N THR A 331 -6.19 20.51 5.42
CA THR A 331 -6.16 21.69 6.30
C THR A 331 -5.43 22.90 5.71
N SER A 332 -4.55 22.69 4.73
CA SER A 332 -3.81 23.75 4.04
C SER A 332 -4.51 24.27 2.78
N LEU A 333 -5.68 23.73 2.42
CA LEU A 333 -6.34 24.03 1.17
C LEU A 333 -7.18 25.31 1.28
N GLU A 334 -6.85 26.31 0.47
CA GLU A 334 -7.59 27.57 0.39
C GLU A 334 -8.55 27.58 -0.82
N GLY A 335 -9.59 28.41 -0.76
CA GLY A 335 -10.49 28.65 -1.90
C GLY A 335 -11.63 27.64 -2.09
N VAL A 336 -11.73 26.62 -1.22
CA VAL A 336 -12.77 25.61 -1.22
C VAL A 336 -13.40 25.46 0.16
N ASP A 337 -14.73 25.35 0.22
CA ASP A 337 -15.47 24.99 1.43
C ASP A 337 -15.50 23.46 1.61
N LEU A 338 -14.59 22.95 2.44
CA LEU A 338 -14.51 21.51 2.73
C LEU A 338 -15.76 20.96 3.40
N THR A 339 -16.64 21.77 3.99
CA THR A 339 -17.89 21.27 4.60
C THR A 339 -18.95 20.89 3.57
N GLN A 340 -18.73 21.23 2.30
CA GLN A 340 -19.65 21.01 1.19
C GLN A 340 -18.91 20.51 -0.05
N LEU A 341 -17.91 19.64 0.11
CA LEU A 341 -17.14 19.09 -1.00
C LEU A 341 -18.05 18.24 -1.91
N THR A 342 -17.91 18.40 -3.23
CA THR A 342 -18.75 17.72 -4.23
C THR A 342 -17.97 17.04 -5.34
N ALA A 343 -16.73 17.44 -5.60
CA ALA A 343 -15.92 16.80 -6.62
C ALA A 343 -14.42 16.78 -6.32
N VAL A 344 -13.76 15.75 -6.84
CA VAL A 344 -12.30 15.63 -6.95
C VAL A 344 -11.98 15.40 -8.42
N THR A 345 -11.13 16.25 -9.01
CA THR A 345 -10.72 16.17 -10.41
C THR A 345 -9.20 15.99 -10.51
N LEU A 346 -8.77 14.96 -11.23
CA LEU A 346 -7.38 14.77 -11.64
C LEU A 346 -7.20 15.43 -13.01
N GLU A 347 -6.27 16.38 -13.12
CA GLU A 347 -6.01 17.19 -14.31
C GLU A 347 -4.60 16.92 -14.86
N PHE A 348 -4.55 16.32 -16.05
CA PHE A 348 -3.33 16.01 -16.79
C PHE A 348 -3.06 17.09 -17.83
N SER A 349 -2.46 18.20 -17.39
CA SER A 349 -2.26 19.41 -18.19
C SER A 349 -1.04 19.37 -19.12
N GLN A 350 -0.24 18.30 -19.09
CA GLN A 350 0.99 18.20 -19.86
C GLN A 350 1.16 16.81 -20.46
N GLY A 351 1.76 16.80 -21.66
CA GLY A 351 2.21 15.58 -22.34
C GLY A 351 1.10 14.57 -22.64
N SER A 352 1.54 13.34 -22.84
CA SER A 352 0.75 12.12 -22.88
C SER A 352 0.99 11.32 -21.60
N GLY A 353 0.19 10.28 -21.36
CA GLY A 353 0.45 9.37 -20.28
C GLY A 353 -0.54 8.23 -20.17
N ASP A 354 -0.16 7.28 -19.33
CA ASP A 354 -0.88 6.05 -19.09
C ASP A 354 -0.64 5.60 -17.66
N VAL A 355 -1.66 5.76 -16.82
CA VAL A 355 -1.57 5.53 -15.38
C VAL A 355 -2.65 4.60 -14.90
N LEU A 356 -2.32 3.82 -13.88
CA LEU A 356 -3.25 3.04 -13.08
C LEU A 356 -3.61 3.87 -11.85
N LEU A 357 -4.90 4.10 -11.66
CA LEU A 357 -5.50 4.73 -10.48
C LEU A 357 -6.17 3.64 -9.66
N LEU A 358 -5.64 3.40 -8.46
CA LEU A 358 -6.04 2.30 -7.57
C LEU A 358 -6.95 2.78 -6.45
N ASP A 359 -6.74 4.01 -5.95
CA ASP A 359 -7.54 4.58 -4.86
C ASP A 359 -7.59 6.11 -4.94
N VAL A 360 -8.73 6.66 -4.53
CA VAL A 360 -8.91 8.07 -4.14
C VAL A 360 -9.77 8.06 -2.89
N SER A 361 -9.20 8.48 -1.76
CA SER A 361 -9.87 8.39 -0.46
C SER A 361 -9.60 9.60 0.42
N LEU A 362 -10.61 9.99 1.20
CA LEU A 362 -10.45 10.93 2.32
C LEU A 362 -10.08 10.12 3.57
N LEU A 363 -9.07 10.58 4.33
CA LEU A 363 -8.56 9.88 5.52
C LEU A 363 -8.46 10.83 6.72
N SER A 364 -8.73 10.33 7.91
CA SER A 364 -8.45 11.02 9.18
C SER A 364 -7.63 10.14 10.12
N ASP A 365 -6.77 10.75 10.92
CA ASP A 365 -6.12 10.03 12.01
C ASP A 365 -7.18 9.62 13.05
N PRO A 366 -7.00 8.49 13.75
CA PRO A 366 -7.85 8.13 14.86
C PRO A 366 -7.91 9.29 15.86
N ARG A 367 -9.13 9.76 16.15
CA ARG A 367 -9.33 10.81 17.15
C ARG A 367 -9.09 10.22 18.55
N PRO A 368 -8.39 10.95 19.45
CA PRO A 368 -8.06 10.48 20.78
C PRO A 368 -9.27 10.27 21.69
#